data_AF-A0A6N8HJX8-F1
#
_entry.id   AF-A0A6N8HJX8-F1
#
_cell.length_a   1.000
_cell.length_b   1.000
_cell.length_c   1.000
_cell.angle_alpha   90.00
_cell.angle_beta   90.00
_cell.angle_gamma   90.00
#
_symmetry.space_group_name_H-M   'P 1'
#
loop_
_entity.id
_entity.type
_entity.pdbx_description
1 polymer ?
#
loop_
_entity_poly.entity_id
_entity_poly.type
_entity_poly.pdbx_seq_one_letter_code
_entity_poly.pdbx_strand_id
1 'polypeptide(L)' 'MKLILKSLLAGFLLGVVFSLLKLPIPAPPNLPGVTGVVGVFVGFILVKAYKRRKVSNTN' A
#
# COMPACT_ATOMS: atom_id res chain seq x y z
N MET A 1 -7.32 -5.55 13.82
CA MET A 1 -8.57 -4.91 13.35
C MET A 1 -8.60 -3.39 13.62
N LYS A 2 -8.41 -2.93 14.87
CA LYS A 2 -8.41 -1.49 15.21
C LYS A 2 -7.45 -0.64 14.34
N LEU A 3 -6.29 -1.19 14.00
CA LEU A 3 -5.27 -0.47 13.19
C LEU A 3 -5.72 -0.23 11.74
N ILE A 4 -6.39 -1.21 11.11
CA ILE A 4 -6.88 -1.13 9.72
C ILE A 4 -7.96 -0.05 9.62
N LEU A 5 -8.87 0.00 10.60
CA LEU A 5 -9.91 1.03 10.64
C LEU A 5 -9.30 2.43 10.84
N LYS A 6 -8.30 2.55 11.70
CA LYS A 6 -7.57 3.81 11.90
C LYS A 6 -6.80 4.25 10.66
N SER A 7 -6.15 3.34 9.92
CA SER A 7 -5.42 3.70 8.70
C SER A 7 -6.36 4.10 7.57
N LEU A 8 -7.52 3.43 7.45
CA LEU A 8 -8.56 3.80 6.50
C LEU A 8 -9.10 5.20 6.79
N LEU A 9 -9.41 5.47 8.07
CA LEU A 9 -9.90 6.78 8.50
C LEU A 9 -8.85 7.87 8.28
N ALA A 10 -7.59 7.60 8.59
CA ALA A 10 -6.49 8.54 8.34
C ALA A 10 -6.34 8.85 6.85
N GLY A 11 -6.37 7.83 5.97
CA GLY A 11 -6.31 8.01 4.52
C GLY A 11 -7.50 8.80 3.97
N PHE A 12 -8.70 8.52 4.50
CA PHE A 12 -9.91 9.27 4.16
C PHE A 12 -9.80 10.75 4.56
N LEU A 13 -9.40 11.03 5.80
CA LEU A 13 -9.23 12.40 6.29
C LEU A 13 -8.14 13.15 5.51
N LEU A 14 -7.02 12.49 5.19
CA LEU A 14 -5.99 13.05 4.32
C LEU A 14 -6.55 13.44 2.94
N GLY A 15 -7.34 12.56 2.32
CA GLY A 15 -7.98 12.84 1.03
C GLY A 15 -8.94 14.03 1.11
N VAL A 16 -9.76 14.10 2.15
CA VAL A 16 -10.69 15.21 2.39
C VAL A 16 -9.94 16.53 2.58
N VAL A 17 -8.94 16.56 3.48
CA VAL A 17 -8.19 17.79 3.78
C VAL A 17 -7.43 18.29 2.55
N PHE A 18 -6.74 17.42 1.80
CA PHE A 18 -5.98 17.84 0.62
C PHE A 18 -6.89 18.33 -0.51
N SER A 19 -8.07 17.70 -0.68
CA SER A 19 -9.08 18.15 -1.64
C SER A 19 -9.65 19.53 -1.26
N LEU A 20 -9.96 19.75 0.02
CA LEU A 20 -10.46 21.04 0.53
C LEU A 20 -9.43 22.16 0.38
N LEU A 21 -8.15 21.88 0.63
CA LEU A 21 -7.07 22.84 0.49
C LEU A 21 -6.59 23.01 -0.95
N LYS A 22 -7.16 22.28 -1.92
CA LYS A 22 -6.73 22.25 -3.33
C LYS A 22 -5.22 22.00 -3.50
N LEU A 23 -4.64 21.25 -2.56
CA LEU A 23 -3.23 20.90 -2.59
C LEU A 23 -3.01 19.69 -3.51
N PRO A 24 -1.83 19.58 -4.15
CA PRO A 24 -1.48 18.35 -4.85
C PRO A 24 -1.54 17.18 -3.87
N ILE A 25 -2.35 16.18 -4.22
CA ILE A 25 -2.48 14.97 -3.41
C ILE A 25 -1.14 14.20 -3.40
N PRO A 26 -0.67 13.74 -2.22
CA PRO A 26 0.59 13.00 -2.10
C PRO A 26 0.47 11.55 -2.61
N ALA A 27 -0.76 11.09 -2.86
CA ALA A 27 -1.06 9.78 -3.42
C ALA A 27 -1.12 9.82 -4.95
N PRO A 28 -0.88 8.68 -5.63
CA PRO A 28 -1.00 8.61 -7.09
C PRO A 28 -2.38 9.09 -7.54
N PRO A 29 -2.46 10.12 -8.41
CA PRO A 29 -3.73 10.72 -8.79
C PRO A 29 -4.52 9.88 -9.81
N ASN A 30 -3.94 8.78 -10.31
CA ASN A 30 -4.48 7.99 -11.41
C ASN A 30 -4.52 6.49 -11.07
N LEU A 31 -5.47 5.78 -11.71
CA LEU A 31 -5.61 4.32 -11.57
C LEU A 31 -4.31 3.56 -11.86
N PRO A 32 -3.52 3.89 -12.92
CA PRO A 32 -2.26 3.22 -13.20
C PRO A 32 -1.27 3.26 -12.03
N GLY A 33 -1.12 4.42 -11.39
CA GLY A 33 -0.22 4.59 -10.24
C GLY A 33 -0.64 3.75 -9.03
N VAL A 34 -1.94 3.70 -8.73
CA VAL A 34 -2.47 2.84 -7.66
C VAL A 34 -2.23 1.37 -7.97
N THR A 35 -2.52 0.92 -9.20
CA THR A 35 -2.26 -0.47 -9.62
C THR A 35 -0.78 -0.82 -9.60
N GLY A 36 0.12 0.13 -9.90
CA GLY A 36 1.56 -0.04 -9.78
C GLY A 36 2.00 -0.32 -8.34
N VAL A 37 1.52 0.45 -7.36
CA VAL A 37 1.82 0.23 -5.93
C VAL A 37 1.33 -1.15 -5.47
N VAL A 38 0.13 -1.56 -5.91
CA VAL A 38 -0.40 -2.90 -5.62
C VAL A 38 0.49 -3.98 -6.23
N GLY A 39 0.92 -3.83 -7.49
CA GLY A 39 1.83 -4.75 -8.17
C GLY A 39 3.18 -4.90 -7.45
N VAL A 40 3.77 -3.80 -6.98
CA VAL A 40 5.01 -3.81 -6.19
C VAL A 40 4.82 -4.61 -4.90
N PHE A 41 3.72 -4.38 -4.18
CA PHE A 41 3.45 -5.10 -2.93
C PHE A 41 3.25 -6.61 -3.17
N VAL A 42 2.50 -6.99 -4.21
CA VAL A 42 2.31 -8.39 -4.59
C VAL A 42 3.65 -9.04 -4.97
N GLY A 43 4.47 -8.37 -5.79
CA GLY A 43 5.80 -8.86 -6.16
C GLY A 43 6.69 -9.09 -4.94
N PHE A 44 6.70 -8.14 -3.99
CA PHE A 44 7.42 -8.29 -2.72
C PHE A 44 6.96 -9.50 -1.91
N ILE A 45 5.63 -9.70 -1.79
CA ILE A 45 5.06 -10.86 -1.08
C ILE A 45 5.50 -12.17 -1.74
N LEU A 46 5.43 -12.25 -3.08
CA LEU A 46 5.81 -13.44 -3.84
C LEU A 46 7.29 -13.80 -3.66
N VAL A 47 8.18 -12.83 -3.82
CA VAL A 47 9.62 -13.03 -3.62
C VAL A 47 9.91 -13.42 -2.17
N LYS A 48 9.28 -12.75 -1.20
CA LYS A 48 9.40 -13.09 0.22
C LYS A 48 8.95 -14.51 0.50
N ALA A 49 7.81 -14.94 -0.06
CA ALA A 49 7.29 -16.29 0.09
C ALA A 49 8.23 -17.34 -0.51
N TYR A 50 8.74 -17.09 -1.73
CA TYR A 50 9.72 -17.96 -2.39
C TYR A 50 11.01 -18.10 -1.58
N LYS A 51 11.56 -16.97 -1.11
CA LYS A 51 12.77 -16.96 -0.26
C LYS A 51 12.56 -17.69 1.07
N ARG A 52 11.38 -17.53 1.69
CA ARG A 52 11.03 -18.21 2.96
C ARG A 52 11.02 -19.73 2.81
N ARG A 53 10.51 -20.25 1.68
CA ARG A 53 10.50 -21.70 1.41
C ARG A 53 11.92 -22.25 1.22
N LYS A 54 12.81 -21.50 0.54
CA LYS A 54 14.18 -21.96 0.29
C LYS A 54 15.03 -22.00 1.57
N VAL A 55 14.87 -21.02 2.45
CA VAL A 55 15.59 -20.96 3.75
C VAL A 55 15.11 -22.03 4.72
N SER A 56 13.83 -22.40 4.69
CA SER A 56 13.28 -23.48 5.53
C SER A 56 13.76 -24.88 5.13
N ASN A 57 14.28 -25.07 3.91
CA ASN A 57 14.69 -26.37 3.35
C ASN A 57 16.22 -26.57 3.35
N THR A 58 16.94 -25.79 4.17
CA THR A 58 18.41 -25.90 4.39
C THR A 58 18.72 -25.94 5.89
N ASN A 59 17.84 -26.58 6.68
CA ASN A 59 18.11 -27.04 8.04
C ASN A 59 17.75 -28.52 8.09
#